data_AF-A0A2W5AVT5-F1
#
_entry.id   AF-A0A2W5AVT5-F1
#
_cell.length_a   1.000
_cell.length_b   1.000
_cell.length_c   1.000
_cell.angle_alpha   90.00
_cell.angle_beta   90.00
_cell.angle_gamma   90.00
#
_symmetry.space_group_name_H-M   'P 1'
#
loop_
_entity.id
_entity.type
_entity.pdbx_description
1 polymer ?
#
loop_
_entity_poly.entity_id
_entity_poly.type
_entity_poly.pdbx_seq_one_letter_code
_entity_poly.pdbx_strand_id
1 'polypeptide(L)'
;GLLLLTCGGTGLGPRNLTPEETLKVISTRLETVETQVLVEGLKNTPKASMSRGVIGLSSREPGGTLVVNASSSSGGMRDCLKVILAVWPSISGWIR
;
A
#
# COMPACT_ATOMS: atom_id res chain seq x y z
N GLY A 1 13.39 -9.32 -4.39
CA GLY A 1 12.06 -8.74 -4.17
C GLY A 1 11.95 -7.37 -4.79
N LEU A 2 10.93 -7.15 -5.61
CA LEU A 2 10.59 -5.87 -6.21
C LEU A 2 9.51 -5.16 -5.36
N LEU A 3 9.60 -3.83 -5.27
CA LEU A 3 8.57 -2.96 -4.69
C LEU A 3 7.99 -2.09 -5.80
N LEU A 4 6.68 -2.18 -6.01
CA LEU A 4 5.91 -1.30 -6.90
C LEU A 4 5.06 -0.37 -6.05
N LEU A 5 5.29 0.93 -6.18
CA LEU A 5 4.55 1.97 -5.48
C LEU A 5 3.72 2.76 -6.48
N THR A 6 2.41 2.86 -6.26
CA THR A 6 1.54 3.77 -7.00
C THR A 6 1.27 5.01 -6.17
N CYS A 7 1.09 6.16 -6.83
CA CYS A 7 0.88 7.44 -6.18
C CYS A 7 -0.46 8.04 -6.63
N GLY A 8 -1.41 8.17 -5.71
CA GLY A 8 -2.73 8.72 -5.99
C GLY A 8 -3.75 7.68 -6.46
N GLY A 9 -4.94 8.17 -6.82
CA GLY A 9 -6.05 7.33 -7.28
C GLY A 9 -6.71 6.48 -6.18
N THR A 10 -6.44 6.76 -4.90
CA THR A 10 -6.98 6.02 -3.75
C THR A 10 -8.13 6.72 -3.01
N GLY A 11 -8.53 7.92 -3.42
CA GLY A 11 -9.62 8.67 -2.78
C GLY A 11 -11.02 8.20 -3.19
N LEU A 12 -12.05 8.97 -2.83
CA LEU A 12 -13.47 8.63 -3.07
C LEU A 12 -14.00 9.01 -4.47
N GLY A 13 -13.29 9.85 -5.22
CA GLY A 13 -13.74 10.32 -6.53
C GLY A 13 -13.93 9.19 -7.56
N PRO A 14 -14.83 9.35 -8.54
CA PRO A 14 -15.27 8.27 -9.45
C PRO A 14 -14.18 7.72 -10.38
N ARG A 15 -13.04 8.42 -10.51
CA ARG A 15 -11.88 7.99 -11.31
C ARG A 15 -10.73 7.44 -10.47
N ASN A 16 -10.86 7.47 -9.15
CA ASN A 16 -9.86 6.90 -8.25
C ASN A 16 -10.09 5.40 -8.23
N LEU A 17 -9.47 4.67 -9.16
CA LEU A 17 -9.65 3.21 -9.34
C LEU A 17 -8.39 2.41 -9.03
N THR A 18 -7.34 3.05 -8.50
CA THR A 18 -6.06 2.39 -8.24
C THR A 18 -6.18 1.17 -7.32
N PRO A 19 -6.96 1.20 -6.21
CA PRO A 19 -7.21 0.02 -5.38
C PRO A 19 -7.86 -1.13 -6.15
N GLU A 20 -8.89 -0.83 -6.94
CA GLU A 20 -9.63 -1.81 -7.74
C GLU A 20 -8.74 -2.49 -8.78
N GLU A 21 -7.92 -1.71 -9.49
CA GLU A 21 -6.97 -2.27 -10.46
C GLU A 21 -5.87 -3.08 -9.76
N THR A 22 -5.43 -2.66 -8.57
CA THR A 22 -4.44 -3.40 -7.78
C THR A 22 -4.97 -4.76 -7.32
N LEU A 23 -6.23 -4.81 -6.88
CA LEU A 23 -6.88 -6.07 -6.47
C LEU A 23 -6.93 -7.12 -7.58
N LYS A 24 -6.93 -6.71 -8.86
CA LYS A 24 -6.91 -7.64 -10.00
C LYS A 24 -5.54 -8.30 -10.21
N VAL A 25 -4.46 -7.71 -9.71
CA VAL A 25 -3.07 -8.14 -9.99
C VAL A 25 -2.33 -8.68 -8.78
N ILE A 26 -2.88 -8.56 -7.57
CA ILE A 26 -2.34 -9.19 -6.37
C ILE A 26 -2.94 -10.57 -6.16
N SER A 27 -2.13 -11.53 -5.73
CA SER A 27 -2.57 -12.87 -5.32
C SER A 27 -2.86 -12.97 -3.82
N THR A 28 -2.35 -12.02 -3.04
CA THR A 28 -2.54 -11.97 -1.59
C THR A 28 -2.54 -10.54 -1.11
N ARG A 29 -3.61 -10.15 -0.41
CA ARG A 29 -3.76 -8.85 0.22
C ARG A 29 -3.14 -8.86 1.61
N LEU A 30 -2.50 -7.76 2.01
CA LEU A 30 -1.86 -7.56 3.30
C LEU A 30 -2.63 -6.52 4.12
N GLU A 31 -3.87 -6.85 4.50
CA GLU A 31 -4.82 -5.94 5.17
C GLU A 31 -4.29 -5.39 6.51
N THR A 32 -3.45 -6.16 7.20
CA THR A 32 -2.80 -5.72 8.44
C THR A 32 -1.76 -4.63 8.19
N VAL A 33 -1.04 -4.67 7.06
CA VAL A 33 -0.11 -3.60 6.66
C VAL A 33 -0.88 -2.36 6.21
N GLU A 34 -1.98 -2.53 5.48
CA GLU A 34 -2.91 -1.43 5.15
C GLU A 34 -3.42 -0.74 6.42
N THR A 35 -3.82 -1.53 7.42
CA THR A 35 -4.26 -1.02 8.72
C THR A 35 -3.16 -0.25 9.44
N GLN A 36 -1.91 -0.72 9.40
CA GLN A 36 -0.78 0.02 9.97
C GLN A 36 -0.56 1.38 9.28
N VAL A 37 -0.67 1.44 7.95
CA VAL A 37 -0.60 2.70 7.21
C VAL A 37 -1.74 3.64 7.60
N LEU A 38 -2.97 3.13 7.73
CA LEU A 38 -4.11 3.91 8.20
C LEU A 38 -3.87 4.45 9.62
N VAL A 39 -3.45 3.60 10.55
CA VAL A 39 -3.17 3.99 11.93
C VAL A 39 -2.07 5.05 12.00
N GLU A 40 -1.02 4.92 11.19
CA GLU A 40 0.03 5.94 11.10
C GLU A 40 -0.52 7.27 10.58
N GLY A 41 -1.30 7.25 9.49
CA GLY A 41 -1.90 8.46 8.93
C GLY A 41 -2.90 9.14 9.86
N LEU A 42 -3.67 8.38 10.63
CA LEU A 42 -4.64 8.90 11.60
C LEU A 42 -4.00 9.66 12.76
N LYS A 43 -2.71 9.43 13.05
CA LYS A 43 -1.96 10.26 14.01
C LYS A 43 -1.79 11.70 13.53
N ASN A 44 -1.81 11.91 12.20
CA ASN A 44 -1.56 13.21 11.57
C ASN A 44 -2.83 13.89 11.09
N THR A 45 -3.80 13.13 10.57
CA THR A 45 -5.05 13.69 10.04
C THR A 45 -6.21 12.70 10.01
N PRO A 46 -7.44 13.11 10.37
CA PRO A 46 -8.62 12.25 10.24
C PRO A 46 -8.94 11.91 8.77
N LYS A 47 -8.42 12.70 7.81
CA LYS A 47 -8.61 12.47 6.37
C LYS A 47 -7.98 11.16 5.88
N ALA A 48 -7.04 10.58 6.63
CA ALA A 48 -6.42 9.31 6.29
C ALA A 48 -7.45 8.17 6.12
N SER A 49 -8.56 8.24 6.88
CA SER A 49 -9.67 7.29 6.80
C SER A 49 -10.39 7.25 5.44
N MET A 50 -10.23 8.28 4.60
CA MET A 50 -10.84 8.33 3.26
C MET A 50 -9.98 7.65 2.18
N SER A 51 -8.75 7.24 2.50
CA SER A 51 -7.91 6.49 1.56
C SER A 51 -8.40 5.05 1.48
N ARG A 52 -8.49 4.53 0.26
CA ARG A 52 -8.90 3.16 -0.06
C ARG A 52 -7.72 2.30 -0.56
N GLY A 53 -6.48 2.77 -0.35
CA GLY A 53 -5.28 2.13 -0.87
C GLY A 53 -5.14 0.68 -0.42
N VAL A 54 -4.75 -0.20 -1.34
CA VAL A 54 -4.50 -1.62 -1.10
C VAL A 54 -3.00 -1.91 -1.09
N ILE A 55 -2.58 -2.87 -0.29
CA ILE A 55 -1.22 -3.38 -0.23
C ILE A 55 -1.27 -4.90 -0.35
N GLY A 56 -0.45 -5.46 -1.23
CA GLY A 56 -0.47 -6.90 -1.48
C GLY A 56 0.73 -7.42 -2.24
N LEU A 57 0.82 -8.74 -2.35
CA LEU A 57 1.84 -9.42 -3.14
C LEU A 57 1.24 -9.86 -4.48
N SER A 58 1.96 -9.61 -5.58
CA SER A 58 1.59 -10.15 -6.89
C SER A 58 1.63 -11.67 -6.92
N SER A 59 2.59 -12.28 -6.21
CA SER A 59 2.73 -13.72 -6.04
C SER A 59 3.20 -14.05 -4.63
N ARG A 60 2.82 -15.24 -4.14
CA ARG A 60 3.35 -15.85 -2.92
C ARG A 60 4.60 -16.71 -3.16
N GLU A 61 4.99 -16.88 -4.41
CA GLU A 61 6.21 -17.58 -4.79
C GLU A 61 7.42 -16.63 -4.84
N PRO A 62 8.66 -17.16 -4.77
CA PRO A 62 9.88 -16.39 -5.05
C PRO A 62 9.77 -15.59 -6.35
N GLY A 63 10.30 -14.36 -6.35
CA GLY A 63 10.16 -13.43 -7.47
C GLY A 63 8.87 -12.60 -7.45
N GLY A 64 8.04 -12.73 -6.41
CA GLY A 64 6.89 -11.87 -6.18
C GLY A 64 7.24 -10.37 -6.03
N THR A 65 6.24 -9.52 -6.22
CA THR A 65 6.35 -8.06 -6.07
C THR A 65 5.42 -7.58 -4.96
N LEU A 66 5.93 -6.75 -4.06
CA LEU A 66 5.07 -6.01 -3.14
C LEU A 66 4.48 -4.81 -3.89
N VAL A 67 3.17 -4.78 -4.03
CA VAL A 67 2.41 -3.67 -4.63
C VAL A 67 1.79 -2.84 -3.52
N VAL A 68 2.03 -1.53 -3.56
CA VAL A 68 1.59 -0.58 -2.52
C VAL A 68 0.87 0.59 -3.17
N ASN A 69 -0.37 0.85 -2.77
CA ASN A 69 -1.05 2.08 -3.16
C ASN A 69 -0.88 3.17 -2.11
N ALA A 70 -0.19 4.25 -2.46
CA ALA A 70 -0.01 5.41 -1.60
C ALA A 70 -0.90 6.58 -2.03
N SER A 71 -1.24 7.45 -1.06
CA SER A 71 -1.86 8.74 -1.32
C SER A 71 -0.96 9.62 -2.18
N SER A 72 -1.55 10.48 -3.02
CA SER A 72 -0.81 11.52 -3.76
C SER A 72 -0.39 12.70 -2.88
N SER A 73 -0.93 12.82 -1.68
CA SER A 73 -0.50 13.84 -0.72
C SER A 73 0.89 13.52 -0.18
N SER A 74 1.74 14.54 -0.02
CA SER A 74 3.10 14.34 0.52
C SER A 74 3.08 13.75 1.93
N GLY A 75 2.08 14.13 2.76
CA GLY A 75 1.89 13.55 4.09
C GLY A 75 1.55 12.07 4.04
N GLY A 76 0.50 11.69 3.31
CA GLY A 76 0.09 10.29 3.19
C GLY A 76 1.14 9.39 2.52
N MET A 77 1.93 9.94 1.59
CA MET A 77 3.08 9.23 1.02
C MET A 77 4.17 8.96 2.08
N ARG A 78 4.51 9.95 2.92
CA ARG A 78 5.49 9.78 4.00
C ARG A 78 5.02 8.77 5.04
N ASP A 79 3.76 8.83 5.43
CA ASP A 79 3.16 7.90 6.40
C ASP A 79 3.18 6.46 5.87
N CYS A 80 2.83 6.27 4.59
CA CYS A 80 2.91 4.98 3.91
C CYS A 80 4.35 4.46 3.86
N LEU A 81 5.31 5.26 3.38
CA LEU A 81 6.71 4.86 3.29
C LEU A 81 7.31 4.52 4.65
N LYS A 82 6.94 5.24 5.72
CA LYS A 82 7.39 4.95 7.08
C LYS A 82 7.03 3.52 7.50
N VAL A 83 5.80 3.09 7.24
CA VAL A 83 5.35 1.72 7.54
C VAL A 83 6.01 0.71 6.60
N ILE A 84 5.99 0.96 5.29
CA ILE A 84 6.53 0.02 4.29
C ILE A 84 8.02 -0.23 4.50
N LEU A 85 8.82 0.81 4.73
CA LEU A 85 10.26 0.66 4.95
C LEU A 85 10.57 -0.11 6.24
N ALA A 86 9.73 -0.01 7.27
CA ALA A 86 9.91 -0.75 8.51
C ALA A 86 9.71 -2.27 8.33
N VAL A 87 8.76 -2.68 7.47
CA VAL A 87 8.47 -4.10 7.20
C VAL A 87 9.19 -4.66 5.98
N TRP A 88 9.78 -3.79 5.16
CA TRP A 88 10.40 -4.16 3.88
C TRP A 88 11.50 -5.23 4.00
N PRO A 89 12.42 -5.22 4.98
CA PRO A 89 13.43 -6.27 5.09
C PRO A 89 12.82 -7.67 5.20
N SER A 90 11.76 -7.83 6.00
CA SER A 90 11.06 -9.10 6.20
C SER A 90 10.32 -9.54 4.94
N ILE A 91 9.56 -8.63 4.31
CA ILE A 91 8.82 -8.95 3.07
C ILE A 91 9.78 -9.27 1.93
N SER A 92 10.79 -8.42 1.73
CA SER A 92 11.75 -8.55 0.63
C SER A 92 12.64 -9.79 0.75
N GLY A 93 12.89 -10.27 1.97
CA GLY A 93 13.55 -11.56 2.21
C GLY A 93 12.65 -12.76 1.85
N TRP A 94 11.34 -12.64 2.05
CA TRP A 94 10.38 -13.71 1.77
C TRP A 94 10.05 -13.83 0.27
N ILE A 95 9.87 -12.71 -0.44
CA ILE A 95 9.60 -12.71 -1.90
C ILE A 95 10.87 -12.85 -2.76
N ARG A 96 12.05 -13.03 -2.15
CA ARG A 96 13.30 -13.19 -2.86
C ARG A 96 13.44 -14.57 -3.47
#